data_AF-A0A2K8Z691-F1
#
_entry.id   AF-A0A2K8Z691-F1
#
_cell.length_a   1.000
_cell.length_b   1.000
_cell.length_c   1.000
_cell.angle_alpha   90.00
_cell.angle_beta   90.00
_cell.angle_gamma   90.00
#
_symmetry.space_group_name_H-M   'P 1'
#
loop_
_entity.id
_entity.type
_entity.pdbx_description
1 polymer ?
#
loop_
_entity_poly.entity_id
_entity_poly.type
_entity_poly.pdbx_seq_one_letter_code
_entity_poly.pdbx_strand_id
1 'polypeptide(L)'
;MPLSTQIKPLAGLIDLKHSSVAKLLLNAWSAEYALRIKPVNPDREYLNLSISCSFPYYAVLFSARAVLAVDGINIANQQQVEKLINQWVKMGKYGQTYSNPFTELFQYRIRSEEHTYHLSAPEAAAIQEKLKSKVHAVSIIHETYIVNRLGDEFYSTIINSLPDYLKNGFVGARATLLLQDD
;
A
#
# COMPACT_ATOMS: atom_id res chain seq x y z
N MET A 1 14.85 31.66 39.29
CA MET A 1 13.76 30.66 39.36
C MET A 1 13.61 30.07 37.96
N PRO A 2 14.01 28.81 37.70
CA PRO A 2 14.05 28.29 36.34
C PRO A 2 12.69 27.75 35.92
N LEU A 3 12.25 28.14 34.72
CA LEU A 3 11.11 27.57 34.02
C LEU A 3 11.50 26.18 33.50
N SER A 4 10.99 25.12 34.14
CA SER A 4 11.06 23.78 33.57
C SER A 4 10.07 23.68 32.40
N THR A 5 10.58 23.77 31.18
CA THR A 5 9.86 23.38 29.99
C THR A 5 9.50 21.90 30.12
N GLN A 6 8.21 21.59 30.32
CA GLN A 6 7.72 20.22 30.31
C GLN A 6 7.93 19.62 28.91
N ILE A 7 8.92 18.73 28.79
CA ILE A 7 9.06 17.85 27.64
C ILE A 7 8.02 16.74 27.84
N LYS A 8 6.96 16.77 27.04
CA LYS A 8 5.99 15.67 26.93
C LYS A 8 6.72 14.43 26.40
N PRO A 9 6.63 13.26 27.04
CA PRO A 9 7.53 12.13 26.73
C PRO A 9 7.23 11.51 25.36
N LEU A 10 8.31 11.04 24.70
CA LEU A 10 8.36 10.36 23.40
C LEU A 10 7.33 9.22 23.19
N ALA A 11 6.81 8.64 24.28
CA ALA A 11 5.86 7.52 24.25
C ALA A 11 4.53 7.85 23.52
N GLY A 12 3.99 9.06 23.70
CA GLY A 12 2.76 9.47 23.02
C GLY A 12 2.93 9.68 21.52
N LEU A 13 4.16 9.92 21.05
CA LEU A 13 4.47 10.08 19.63
C LEU A 13 4.60 8.72 18.93
N ILE A 14 5.12 7.72 19.65
CA ILE A 14 5.28 6.34 19.17
C ILE A 14 3.90 5.71 18.95
N ASP A 15 2.98 5.84 19.90
CA ASP A 15 1.60 5.33 19.76
C ASP A 15 0.84 5.97 18.59
N LEU A 16 0.98 7.28 18.38
CA LEU A 16 0.33 7.98 17.26
C LEU A 16 0.94 7.61 15.91
N LYS A 17 2.27 7.50 15.83
CA LYS A 17 2.99 7.08 14.62
C LYS A 17 2.56 5.69 14.21
N HIS A 18 2.58 4.76 15.15
CA HIS A 18 2.21 3.37 14.94
C HIS A 18 0.73 3.21 14.59
N SER A 19 -0.15 3.96 15.24
CA SER A 19 -1.58 4.06 14.89
C SER A 19 -1.78 4.60 13.46
N SER A 20 -0.98 5.59 13.04
CA SER A 20 -1.07 6.16 11.69
C SER A 20 -0.61 5.17 10.61
N VAL A 21 0.47 4.42 10.86
CA VAL A 21 0.97 3.38 9.96
C VAL A 21 -0.07 2.27 9.81
N ALA A 22 -0.65 1.78 10.90
CA ALA A 22 -1.69 0.75 10.86
C ALA A 22 -2.92 1.19 10.04
N LYS A 23 -3.38 2.43 10.20
CA LYS A 23 -4.49 2.98 9.41
C LYS A 23 -4.16 3.09 7.92
N LEU A 24 -2.94 3.52 7.59
CA LEU A 24 -2.48 3.63 6.21
C LEU A 24 -2.36 2.24 5.56
N LEU A 25 -1.83 1.26 6.28
CA LEU A 25 -1.77 -0.13 5.81
C LEU A 25 -3.16 -0.72 5.61
N LEU A 26 -4.10 -0.50 6.54
CA LEU A 26 -5.48 -0.95 6.37
C LEU A 26 -6.13 -0.38 5.09
N ASN A 27 -5.90 0.90 4.80
CA ASN A 27 -6.39 1.52 3.55
C ASN A 27 -5.72 0.90 2.30
N ALA A 28 -4.41 0.64 2.37
CA ALA A 28 -3.68 0.01 1.27
C ALA A 28 -4.21 -1.41 0.99
N TRP A 29 -4.38 -2.22 2.03
CA TRP A 29 -4.91 -3.58 1.92
C TRP A 29 -6.36 -3.61 1.49
N SER A 30 -7.19 -2.66 1.94
CA SER A 30 -8.58 -2.55 1.50
C SER A 30 -8.67 -2.22 0.00
N ALA A 31 -7.80 -1.33 -0.51
CA ALA A 31 -7.71 -1.03 -1.93
C ALA A 31 -7.20 -2.23 -2.75
N GLU A 32 -6.20 -2.97 -2.25
CA GLU A 32 -5.73 -4.20 -2.88
C GLU A 32 -6.81 -5.30 -2.87
N TYR A 33 -7.57 -5.43 -1.78
CA TYR A 33 -8.71 -6.35 -1.70
C TYR A 33 -9.78 -6.01 -2.74
N ALA A 34 -10.14 -4.73 -2.89
CA ALA A 34 -11.07 -4.26 -3.90
C ALA A 34 -10.59 -4.58 -5.33
N LEU A 35 -9.28 -4.51 -5.59
CA LEU A 35 -8.69 -4.95 -6.86
C LEU A 35 -8.76 -6.49 -7.03
N ARG A 36 -8.75 -7.26 -5.95
CA ARG A 36 -8.73 -8.73 -5.97
C ARG A 36 -10.11 -9.36 -6.09
N ILE A 37 -11.17 -8.71 -5.60
CA ILE A 37 -12.53 -9.22 -5.74
C ILE A 37 -12.93 -9.19 -7.23
N LYS A 38 -13.16 -10.37 -7.80
CA LYS A 38 -13.77 -10.48 -9.14
C LYS A 38 -15.23 -10.03 -9.02
N PRO A 39 -15.79 -9.27 -9.97
CA PRO A 39 -17.24 -9.16 -10.05
C PRO A 39 -17.80 -10.56 -10.33
N VAL A 40 -18.79 -10.97 -9.54
CA VAL A 40 -19.45 -12.28 -9.59
C VAL A 40 -20.46 -12.37 -10.75
N ASN A 41 -20.63 -11.32 -11.57
CA ASN A 41 -21.64 -11.30 -12.62
C ASN A 41 -21.02 -11.53 -14.03
N PRO A 42 -21.41 -12.59 -14.77
CA PRO A 42 -20.99 -12.83 -16.16
C PRO A 42 -21.60 -11.87 -17.20
N ASP A 43 -22.47 -10.93 -16.80
CA ASP A 43 -23.05 -9.94 -17.71
C ASP A 43 -21.97 -9.03 -18.34
N ARG A 44 -21.86 -9.12 -19.67
CA ARG A 44 -20.81 -8.51 -20.50
C ARG A 44 -20.67 -6.99 -20.34
N GLU A 45 -21.71 -6.29 -19.88
CA GLU A 45 -21.70 -4.84 -19.70
C GLU A 45 -20.97 -4.38 -18.43
N TYR A 46 -20.87 -5.21 -17.38
CA TYR A 46 -20.26 -4.81 -16.11
C TYR A 46 -18.72 -4.83 -16.12
N LEU A 47 -18.11 -5.64 -16.99
CA LEU A 47 -16.66 -5.74 -17.11
C LEU A 47 -16.03 -4.46 -17.69
N ASN A 48 -16.82 -3.65 -18.40
CA ASN A 48 -16.40 -2.34 -18.90
C ASN A 48 -16.24 -1.29 -17.79
N LEU A 49 -16.86 -1.51 -16.61
CA LEU A 49 -16.86 -0.56 -15.48
C LEU A 49 -16.09 -1.06 -14.25
N SER A 50 -15.75 -2.36 -14.18
CA SER A 50 -15.25 -2.97 -12.94
C SER A 50 -13.76 -2.83 -12.69
N ILE A 51 -12.97 -2.37 -13.67
CA ILE A 51 -11.61 -1.90 -13.38
C ILE A 51 -11.75 -0.44 -12.98
N SER A 52 -12.08 -0.19 -11.72
CA SER A 52 -11.73 1.10 -11.14
C SER A 52 -10.21 1.14 -11.11
N CYS A 53 -9.62 1.69 -12.18
CA CYS A 53 -8.18 1.85 -12.39
C CYS A 53 -7.51 2.61 -11.24
N SER A 54 -8.29 3.24 -10.37
CA SER A 54 -7.84 3.88 -9.15
C SER A 54 -7.43 2.92 -8.01
N PHE A 55 -7.97 1.69 -7.93
CA PHE A 55 -7.63 0.78 -6.82
C PHE A 55 -6.15 0.39 -6.77
N PRO A 56 -5.50 0.01 -7.89
CA PRO A 56 -4.05 -0.20 -7.91
C PRO A 56 -3.27 1.03 -7.43
N TYR A 57 -3.69 2.23 -7.85
CA TYR A 57 -3.07 3.48 -7.45
C TYR A 57 -3.17 3.72 -5.93
N TYR A 58 -4.37 3.58 -5.36
CA TYR A 58 -4.58 3.83 -3.94
C TYR A 58 -3.88 2.81 -3.04
N ALA A 59 -3.80 1.54 -3.45
CA ALA A 59 -3.03 0.52 -2.72
C ALA A 59 -1.55 0.92 -2.59
N VAL A 60 -0.93 1.38 -3.69
CA VAL A 60 0.46 1.84 -3.70
C VAL A 60 0.64 3.15 -2.95
N LEU A 61 -0.27 4.11 -3.14
CA LEU A 61 -0.19 5.41 -2.49
C LEU A 61 -0.28 5.28 -0.96
N PHE A 62 -1.22 4.50 -0.44
CA PHE A 62 -1.38 4.35 1.00
C PHE A 62 -0.23 3.54 1.63
N SER A 63 0.27 2.51 0.97
CA SER A 63 1.46 1.77 1.44
C SER A 63 2.72 2.64 1.40
N ALA A 64 2.89 3.48 0.37
CA ALA A 64 3.97 4.47 0.33
C ALA A 64 3.87 5.49 1.48
N ARG A 65 2.67 5.99 1.78
CA ARG A 65 2.45 6.86 2.95
C ARG A 65 2.76 6.14 4.26
N ALA A 66 2.44 4.84 4.36
CA ALA A 66 2.77 4.04 5.53
C ALA A 66 4.30 3.93 5.72
N VAL A 67 5.05 3.72 4.63
CA VAL A 67 6.52 3.75 4.64
C VAL A 67 7.05 5.11 5.10
N LEU A 68 6.53 6.22 4.57
CA LEU A 68 6.96 7.54 5.01
C LEU A 68 6.61 7.78 6.49
N ALA A 69 5.42 7.36 6.93
CA ALA A 69 4.97 7.49 8.30
C ALA A 69 5.84 6.67 9.28
N VAL A 70 6.35 5.50 8.87
CA VAL A 70 7.28 4.71 9.70
C VAL A 70 8.61 5.42 9.92
N ASP A 71 8.98 6.40 9.09
CA ASP A 71 10.13 7.28 9.30
C ASP A 71 9.74 8.67 9.86
N GLY A 72 8.49 8.82 10.30
CA GLY A 72 7.99 10.07 10.89
C GLY A 72 7.63 11.16 9.88
N ILE A 73 7.57 10.82 8.59
CA ILE A 73 7.25 11.73 7.50
C ILE A 73 5.76 11.60 7.16
N ASN A 74 4.98 12.63 7.47
CA ASN A 74 3.55 12.66 7.14
C ASN A 74 3.28 13.65 6.01
N ILE A 75 2.90 13.13 4.84
CA ILE A 75 2.57 13.92 3.66
C ILE A 75 1.16 13.53 3.21
N ALA A 76 0.28 14.53 3.09
CA ALA A 76 -1.08 14.34 2.58
C ALA A 76 -1.16 14.48 1.05
N ASN A 77 -0.30 15.33 0.46
CA ASN A 77 -0.30 15.59 -0.96
C ASN A 77 0.30 14.40 -1.74
N GLN A 78 -0.50 13.85 -2.65
CA GLN A 78 -0.14 12.64 -3.41
C GLN A 78 1.09 12.83 -4.30
N GLN A 79 1.19 13.97 -5.01
CA GLN A 79 2.32 14.25 -5.89
C GLN A 79 3.63 14.37 -5.10
N GLN A 80 3.58 14.92 -3.89
CA GLN A 80 4.75 14.99 -3.00
C GLN A 80 5.17 13.60 -2.51
N VAL A 81 4.21 12.72 -2.18
CA VAL A 81 4.48 11.31 -1.84
C VAL A 81 5.17 10.61 -3.01
N GLU A 82 4.60 10.70 -4.22
CA GLU A 82 5.15 10.11 -5.44
C GLU A 82 6.57 10.60 -5.71
N LYS A 83 6.80 11.92 -5.64
CA LYS A 83 8.12 12.52 -5.85
C LYS A 83 9.14 12.00 -4.85
N LEU A 84 8.79 11.96 -3.57
CA LEU A 84 9.69 11.53 -2.50
C LEU A 84 10.02 10.04 -2.61
N ILE A 85 9.03 9.19 -2.87
CA ILE A 85 9.22 7.75 -3.07
C ILE A 85 10.11 7.49 -4.29
N ASN A 86 9.89 8.19 -5.40
CA ASN A 86 10.75 8.09 -6.58
C ASN A 86 12.20 8.50 -6.27
N GLN A 87 12.40 9.49 -5.40
CA GLN A 87 13.72 9.87 -4.93
C GLN A 87 14.33 8.79 -4.02
N TRP A 88 13.55 8.18 -3.12
CA TRP A 88 14.01 7.12 -2.23
C TRP A 88 14.47 5.88 -3.00
N VAL A 89 13.76 5.50 -4.07
CA VAL A 89 14.18 4.42 -4.97
C VAL A 89 15.53 4.76 -5.61
N LYS A 90 15.69 5.96 -6.18
CA LYS A 90 16.95 6.41 -6.79
C LYS A 90 18.13 6.42 -5.81
N MET A 91 17.84 6.65 -4.53
CA MET A 91 18.81 6.63 -3.44
C MET A 91 19.08 5.21 -2.90
N GLY A 92 18.43 4.17 -3.42
CA GLY A 92 18.60 2.78 -2.96
C GLY A 92 17.98 2.49 -1.60
N LYS A 93 17.02 3.30 -1.13
CA LYS A 93 16.40 3.12 0.20
C LYS A 93 15.63 1.81 0.37
N TYR A 94 15.19 1.21 -0.74
CA TYR A 94 14.52 -0.09 -0.79
C TYR A 94 15.47 -1.22 -1.25
N GLY A 95 16.78 -0.98 -1.29
CA GLY A 95 17.77 -1.86 -1.93
C GLY A 95 18.08 -1.48 -3.37
N GLN A 96 19.05 -2.16 -3.98
CA GLN A 96 19.39 -1.97 -5.40
C GLN A 96 18.30 -2.57 -6.27
N THR A 97 17.54 -1.71 -6.96
CA THR A 97 16.50 -2.16 -7.91
C THR A 97 16.81 -1.61 -9.29
N TYR A 98 16.77 -2.47 -10.33
CA TYR A 98 17.04 -2.07 -11.71
C TYR A 98 15.99 -1.11 -12.29
N SER A 99 14.78 -1.09 -11.71
CA SER A 99 13.67 -0.24 -12.14
C SER A 99 12.86 0.19 -10.93
N ASN A 100 12.21 1.35 -11.02
CA ASN A 100 11.31 1.83 -9.98
C ASN A 100 9.96 1.09 -10.10
N PRO A 101 9.63 0.19 -9.16
CA PRO A 101 8.44 -0.65 -9.26
C PRO A 101 7.13 0.15 -9.11
N PHE A 102 7.22 1.41 -8.67
CA PHE A 102 6.06 2.27 -8.39
C PHE A 102 5.64 3.11 -9.60
N THR A 103 6.59 3.47 -10.48
CA THR A 103 6.35 4.39 -11.61
C THR A 103 5.23 3.91 -12.53
N GLU A 104 5.19 2.61 -12.83
CA GLU A 104 4.18 2.03 -13.70
C GLU A 104 2.80 1.94 -13.05
N LEU A 105 2.67 2.09 -11.73
CA LEU A 105 1.37 2.07 -11.06
C LEU A 105 0.81 3.48 -10.88
N PHE A 106 1.67 4.51 -10.80
CA PHE A 106 1.23 5.90 -10.76
C PHE A 106 0.56 6.38 -12.06
N GLN A 107 0.81 5.73 -13.19
CA GLN A 107 0.11 6.04 -14.45
C GLN A 107 -1.40 5.74 -14.40
N TYR A 108 -1.85 4.88 -13.47
CA TYR A 108 -3.27 4.55 -13.27
C TYR A 108 -3.98 5.49 -12.30
N ARG A 109 -3.32 6.56 -11.84
CA ARG A 109 -3.99 7.68 -11.19
C ARG A 109 -5.13 8.16 -12.07
N ILE A 110 -6.29 8.47 -11.50
CA ILE A 110 -7.44 9.02 -12.22
C ILE A 110 -6.97 10.20 -13.08
N ARG A 111 -6.85 9.98 -14.38
CA ARG A 111 -6.77 11.03 -15.39
C ARG A 111 -8.22 11.42 -15.65
N SER A 112 -8.53 12.71 -15.56
CA SER A 112 -9.86 13.28 -15.66
C SER A 112 -10.52 13.17 -17.04
N GLU A 113 -10.14 12.18 -17.84
CA GLU A 113 -10.65 11.99 -19.19
C GLU A 113 -10.99 10.51 -19.35
N GLU A 114 -12.28 10.27 -19.59
CA GLU A 114 -12.96 9.01 -19.88
C GLU A 114 -12.23 8.19 -20.96
N HIS A 115 -11.12 7.55 -20.61
CA HIS A 115 -10.59 6.45 -21.41
C HIS A 115 -11.38 5.21 -21.01
N THR A 116 -12.63 5.15 -21.48
CA THR A 116 -13.39 3.91 -21.49
C THR A 116 -12.67 2.96 -22.42
N TYR A 117 -11.81 2.11 -21.85
CA TYR A 117 -11.22 1.02 -22.59
C TYR A 117 -12.35 0.05 -22.94
N HIS A 118 -12.64 -0.09 -24.24
CA HIS A 118 -13.50 -1.16 -24.73
C HIS A 118 -12.70 -2.47 -24.67
N LEU A 119 -12.70 -3.13 -23.52
CA LEU A 119 -12.01 -4.40 -23.31
C LEU A 119 -13.02 -5.53 -23.35
N SER A 120 -12.67 -6.63 -24.01
CA SER A 120 -13.37 -7.88 -23.83
C SER A 120 -13.16 -8.43 -22.41
N ALA A 121 -14.05 -9.34 -22.00
CA ALA A 121 -13.96 -9.99 -20.69
C ALA A 121 -12.59 -10.65 -20.42
N PRO A 122 -11.98 -11.41 -21.36
CA PRO A 122 -10.66 -11.99 -21.16
C PRO A 122 -9.55 -10.93 -21.03
N GLU A 123 -9.63 -9.84 -21.80
CA GLU A 123 -8.64 -8.75 -21.75
C GLU A 123 -8.70 -8.00 -20.43
N ALA A 124 -9.90 -7.67 -19.94
CA ALA A 124 -10.10 -7.03 -18.65
C ALA A 124 -9.56 -7.92 -17.50
N ALA A 125 -9.84 -9.22 -17.54
CA ALA A 125 -9.32 -10.17 -16.56
C ALA A 125 -7.78 -10.26 -16.59
N ALA A 126 -7.17 -10.27 -17.78
CA ALA A 126 -5.71 -10.29 -17.94
C ALA A 126 -5.06 -9.01 -17.39
N ILE A 127 -5.65 -7.83 -17.65
CA ILE A 127 -5.18 -6.55 -17.12
C ILE A 127 -5.31 -6.53 -15.59
N GLN A 128 -6.45 -6.95 -15.04
CA GLN A 128 -6.65 -7.04 -13.60
C GLN A 128 -5.59 -7.94 -12.95
N GLU A 129 -5.31 -9.11 -13.53
CA GLU A 129 -4.30 -10.02 -12.96
C GLU A 129 -2.89 -9.44 -13.02
N LYS A 130 -2.55 -8.78 -14.12
CA LYS A 130 -1.29 -8.03 -14.24
C LYS A 130 -1.17 -6.94 -13.17
N LEU A 131 -2.24 -6.18 -12.92
CA LEU A 131 -2.29 -5.14 -11.90
C LEU A 131 -2.17 -5.71 -10.49
N LYS A 132 -2.90 -6.81 -10.19
CA LYS A 132 -2.80 -7.52 -8.91
C LYS A 132 -1.37 -7.95 -8.61
N SER A 133 -0.69 -8.56 -9.58
CA SER A 133 0.69 -9.00 -9.42
C SER A 133 1.65 -7.84 -9.17
N LYS A 134 1.49 -6.71 -9.86
CA LYS A 134 2.31 -5.50 -9.63
C LYS A 134 2.07 -4.87 -8.27
N VAL A 135 0.81 -4.69 -7.87
CA VAL A 135 0.45 -4.15 -6.55
C VAL A 135 0.97 -5.06 -5.44
N HIS A 136 0.86 -6.37 -5.61
CA HIS A 136 1.38 -7.35 -4.66
C HIS A 136 2.90 -7.22 -4.48
N ALA A 137 3.67 -7.14 -5.57
CA ALA A 137 5.12 -6.97 -5.51
C ALA A 137 5.53 -5.67 -4.80
N VAL A 138 4.85 -4.55 -5.10
CA VAL A 138 5.07 -3.27 -4.41
C VAL A 138 4.74 -3.37 -2.92
N SER A 139 3.63 -4.05 -2.59
CA SER A 139 3.20 -4.21 -1.20
C SER A 139 4.21 -5.02 -0.40
N ILE A 140 4.83 -6.06 -0.97
CA ILE A 140 5.94 -6.78 -0.33
C ILE A 140 7.09 -5.81 -0.01
N ILE A 141 7.56 -5.03 -0.98
CA ILE A 141 8.68 -4.10 -0.76
C ILE A 141 8.38 -3.09 0.36
N HIS A 142 7.19 -2.50 0.34
CA HIS A 142 6.77 -1.53 1.36
C HIS A 142 6.57 -2.18 2.73
N GLU A 143 5.92 -3.34 2.80
CA GLU A 143 5.67 -4.04 4.06
C GLU A 143 6.98 -4.59 4.65
N THR A 144 7.91 -5.13 3.84
CA THR A 144 9.27 -5.48 4.29
C THR A 144 9.99 -4.28 4.89
N TYR A 145 9.90 -3.10 4.25
CA TYR A 145 10.48 -1.88 4.83
C TYR A 145 9.87 -1.57 6.20
N ILE A 146 8.53 -1.63 6.31
CA ILE A 146 7.81 -1.32 7.54
C ILE A 146 8.14 -2.33 8.66
N VAL A 147 8.14 -3.63 8.35
CA VAL A 147 8.53 -4.70 9.29
C VAL A 147 9.94 -4.45 9.82
N ASN A 148 10.90 -4.18 8.94
CA ASN A 148 12.29 -3.88 9.31
C ASN A 148 12.47 -2.62 10.18
N ARG A 149 11.45 -1.76 10.32
CA ARG A 149 11.51 -0.55 11.17
C ARG A 149 10.66 -0.65 12.43
N LEU A 150 9.53 -1.37 12.37
CA LEU A 150 8.61 -1.54 13.51
C LEU A 150 8.94 -2.78 14.35
N GLY A 151 9.57 -3.79 13.75
CA GLY A 151 9.77 -5.11 14.33
C GLY A 151 8.55 -6.03 14.15
N ASP A 152 8.83 -7.32 14.22
CA ASP A 152 7.89 -8.41 13.93
C ASP A 152 6.70 -8.46 14.88
N GLU A 153 6.95 -8.22 16.17
CA GLU A 153 5.91 -8.22 17.21
C GLU A 153 4.85 -7.14 16.92
N PHE A 154 5.30 -5.94 16.55
CA PHE A 154 4.40 -4.85 16.27
C PHE A 154 3.63 -5.10 14.97
N TYR A 155 4.32 -5.57 13.92
CA TYR A 155 3.65 -5.91 12.67
C TYR A 155 2.60 -7.01 12.87
N SER A 156 2.93 -8.06 13.63
CA SER A 156 2.00 -9.14 14.00
C SER A 156 0.78 -8.61 14.75
N THR A 157 0.96 -7.63 15.64
CA THR A 157 -0.15 -6.96 16.33
C THR A 157 -1.10 -6.27 15.35
N ILE A 158 -0.58 -5.58 14.33
CA ILE A 158 -1.40 -4.99 13.26
C ILE A 158 -2.18 -6.09 12.55
N ILE A 159 -1.52 -7.16 12.10
CA ILE A 159 -2.15 -8.26 11.35
C ILE A 159 -3.25 -8.93 12.17
N ASN A 160 -3.01 -9.20 13.45
CA ASN A 160 -3.97 -9.85 14.34
C ASN A 160 -5.21 -8.99 14.62
N SER A 161 -5.11 -7.66 14.47
CA SER A 161 -6.23 -6.73 14.60
C SER A 161 -7.11 -6.62 13.35
N LEU A 162 -6.71 -7.24 12.23
CA LEU A 162 -7.43 -7.13 10.97
C LEU A 162 -8.73 -7.94 10.94
N PRO A 163 -9.72 -7.50 10.14
CA PRO A 163 -10.88 -8.31 9.78
C PRO A 163 -10.46 -9.64 9.15
N ASP A 164 -11.24 -10.70 9.41
CA ASP A 164 -10.90 -12.07 8.98
C ASP A 164 -10.68 -12.21 7.46
N TYR A 165 -11.40 -11.45 6.63
CA TYR A 165 -11.23 -11.51 5.18
C TYR A 165 -9.87 -10.97 4.68
N LEU A 166 -9.20 -10.11 5.46
CA LEU A 166 -7.83 -9.68 5.20
C LEU A 166 -6.84 -10.60 5.91
N LYS A 167 -7.04 -10.81 7.21
CA LYS A 167 -6.16 -11.61 8.08
C LYS A 167 -5.99 -13.04 7.59
N ASN A 168 -7.09 -13.71 7.21
CA ASN A 168 -7.07 -15.08 6.70
C ASN A 168 -6.98 -15.13 5.16
N GLY A 169 -6.76 -13.97 4.52
CA GLY A 169 -6.67 -13.81 3.08
C GLY A 169 -5.23 -13.54 2.61
N PHE A 170 -5.11 -12.71 1.56
CA PHE A 170 -3.82 -12.39 0.95
C PHE A 170 -2.87 -11.63 1.90
N VAL A 171 -3.41 -10.86 2.86
CA VAL A 171 -2.59 -10.10 3.82
C VAL A 171 -1.93 -11.05 4.81
N GLY A 172 -2.67 -12.02 5.36
CA GLY A 172 -2.10 -13.04 6.23
C GLY A 172 -1.04 -13.90 5.54
N ALA A 173 -1.34 -14.37 4.32
CA ALA A 173 -0.37 -15.13 3.53
C ALA A 173 0.92 -14.33 3.28
N ARG A 174 0.80 -13.03 3.01
CA ARG A 174 1.95 -12.13 2.86
C ARG A 174 2.66 -11.90 4.19
N ALA A 175 1.95 -11.74 5.30
CA ALA A 175 2.56 -11.61 6.62
C ALA A 175 3.37 -12.86 7.01
N THR A 176 2.87 -14.06 6.70
CA THR A 176 3.64 -15.31 6.88
C THR A 176 4.94 -15.28 6.08
N LEU A 177 4.92 -14.80 4.83
CA LEU A 177 6.14 -14.66 4.02
C LEU A 177 7.12 -13.64 4.62
N LEU A 178 6.62 -12.52 5.14
CA LEU A 178 7.45 -11.42 5.64
C LEU A 178 8.07 -11.68 7.01
N LEU A 179 7.45 -12.55 7.82
CA LEU A 179 7.85 -12.86 9.19
C LEU A 179 8.60 -14.20 9.29
N GLN A 180 8.97 -14.80 8.16
CA GLN A 180 9.89 -15.93 8.16
C GLN A 180 11.30 -15.42 8.45
N ASP A 181 11.94 -15.97 9.48
CA ASP A 181 13.36 -15.73 9.78
C ASP A 181 14.23 -16.20 8.59
N ASP A 182 15.18 -15.37 8.16
CA ASP A 182 16.31 -15.79 7.30
C ASP A 182 17.30 -16.67 8.09
#